data_AF-A0A0N5BB21-F1
#
_entry.id   AF-A0A0N5BB21-F1
#
_cell.length_a   1.000
_cell.length_b   1.000
_cell.length_c   1.000
_cell.angle_alpha   90.00
_cell.angle_beta   90.00
_cell.angle_gamma   90.00
#
_symmetry.space_group_name_H-M   'P 1'
#
loop_
_entity.id
_entity.type
_entity.pdbx_description
1 polymer ?
#
loop_
_entity_poly.entity_id
_entity_poly.type
_entity_poly.pdbx_seq_one_letter_code
_entity_poly.pdbx_strand_id
1 'polypeptide(L)'
;MLTFQIIQHINLIRLKHGACPLQENEHLNELAQTFANNMAKYLYFNSKPFKGYGILHNALTHSDLTKVVSNWYSGRRFYSYNLNYKIPMAKDFTQMVWKSSSFIGVGVGRRAKYFYVVAFIYPKGNIKDHFNRNVFEKEISWKKLAQIS
;
A
#
# COMPACT_ATOMS: atom_id res chain seq x y z
N MET A 1 -8.82 -1.06 15.02
CA MET A 1 -8.02 -2.27 15.34
C MET A 1 -7.35 -2.87 14.08
N LEU A 2 -8.08 -3.24 13.02
CA LEU A 2 -7.48 -3.81 11.78
C LEU A 2 -6.77 -2.78 10.87
N THR A 3 -7.41 -1.63 10.59
CA THR A 3 -6.84 -0.57 9.72
C THR A 3 -5.50 -0.04 10.25
N PHE A 4 -5.44 0.22 11.56
CA PHE A 4 -4.21 0.58 12.26
C PHE A 4 -3.08 -0.46 12.06
N GLN A 5 -3.36 -1.75 12.23
CA GLN A 5 -2.37 -2.82 12.01
C GLN A 5 -1.85 -2.85 10.57
N ILE A 6 -2.72 -2.61 9.59
CA ILE A 6 -2.33 -2.51 8.17
C ILE A 6 -1.36 -1.34 7.96
N ILE A 7 -1.69 -0.16 8.49
CA ILE A 7 -0.85 1.05 8.37
C ILE A 7 0.53 0.81 9.03
N GLN A 8 0.54 0.24 10.24
CA GLN A 8 1.80 -0.07 10.95
C GLN A 8 2.66 -1.06 10.17
N HIS A 9 2.07 -2.13 9.63
CA HIS A 9 2.81 -3.11 8.85
C HIS A 9 3.37 -2.50 7.54
N ILE A 10 2.59 -1.67 6.84
CA ILE A 10 3.08 -0.90 5.68
C ILE A 10 4.27 -0.02 6.10
N ASN A 11 4.17 0.68 7.22
CA ASN A 11 5.22 1.58 7.69
C ASN A 11 6.50 0.83 8.07
N LEU A 12 6.42 -0.34 8.68
CA LEU A 12 7.57 -1.21 8.93
C LEU A 12 8.28 -1.63 7.62
N ILE A 13 7.50 -1.98 6.59
CA ILE A 13 8.06 -2.29 5.26
C ILE A 13 8.69 -1.05 4.64
N ARG A 14 8.05 0.12 4.73
CA ARG A 14 8.61 1.38 4.21
C ARG A 14 9.94 1.73 4.84
N LEU A 15 10.05 1.61 6.17
CA LEU A 15 11.30 1.76 6.90
C LEU A 15 12.35 0.78 6.39
N LYS A 16 11.99 -0.49 6.21
CA LYS A 16 12.88 -1.50 5.61
C LYS A 16 13.40 -1.07 4.24
N HIS A 17 12.65 -0.29 3.45
CA HIS A 17 13.03 0.21 2.12
C HIS A 17 13.53 1.68 2.15
N GLY A 18 13.86 2.24 3.31
CA GLY A 18 14.38 3.61 3.44
C GLY A 18 13.37 4.72 3.11
N ALA A 19 12.09 4.43 3.15
CA ALA A 19 11.00 5.40 3.01
C ALA A 19 10.42 5.76 4.39
N CYS A 20 10.10 7.04 4.59
CA CYS A 20 9.49 7.49 5.84
C CYS A 20 8.11 6.85 6.05
N PRO A 21 7.69 6.59 7.31
CA PRO A 21 6.34 6.16 7.62
C PRO A 21 5.28 7.11 7.02
N LEU A 22 4.20 6.55 6.50
CA LEU A 22 3.01 7.30 6.08
C LEU A 22 2.23 7.74 7.32
N GLN A 23 1.76 8.98 7.28
CA GLN A 23 0.85 9.55 8.27
C GLN A 23 -0.59 9.21 7.90
N GLU A 24 -1.37 8.77 8.86
CA GLU A 24 -2.80 8.53 8.65
C GLU A 24 -3.52 9.86 8.37
N ASN A 25 -4.47 9.83 7.43
CA ASN A 25 -5.26 10.99 7.04
C ASN A 25 -6.74 10.63 6.95
N GLU A 26 -7.57 11.38 7.67
CA GLU A 26 -8.99 11.03 7.82
C GLU A 26 -9.78 11.14 6.51
N HIS A 27 -9.48 12.13 5.68
CA HIS A 27 -10.11 12.23 4.36
C HIS A 27 -9.78 11.02 3.48
N LEU A 28 -8.53 10.52 3.53
CA LEU A 28 -8.18 9.29 2.82
C LEU A 28 -8.86 8.05 3.41
N ASN A 29 -9.13 8.01 4.73
CA ASN A 29 -9.89 6.94 5.37
C ASN A 29 -11.32 6.89 4.81
N GLU A 30 -12.00 8.04 4.73
CA GLU A 30 -13.36 8.14 4.18
C GLU A 30 -13.43 7.70 2.71
N LEU A 31 -12.46 8.14 1.90
CA LEU A 31 -12.33 7.73 0.50
C LEU A 31 -12.12 6.21 0.38
N ALA A 32 -11.19 5.66 1.16
CA ALA A 32 -10.89 4.23 1.15
C ALA A 32 -12.09 3.40 1.62
N GLN A 33 -12.82 3.85 2.65
CA GLN A 33 -14.00 3.16 3.16
C GLN A 33 -15.15 3.18 2.15
N THR A 34 -15.41 4.32 1.52
CA THR A 34 -16.41 4.44 0.45
C THR A 34 -16.06 3.51 -0.71
N PHE A 35 -14.79 3.48 -1.10
CA PHE A 35 -14.31 2.59 -2.16
C PHE A 35 -14.49 1.11 -1.80
N ALA A 36 -14.13 0.72 -0.58
CA ALA A 36 -14.25 -0.65 -0.09
C ALA A 36 -15.72 -1.11 0.00
N ASN A 37 -16.62 -0.23 0.45
CA ASN A 37 -18.07 -0.48 0.47
C ASN A 37 -18.63 -0.68 -0.94
N ASN A 38 -18.20 0.15 -1.91
CA ASN A 38 -18.61 0.01 -3.30
C ASN A 38 -18.10 -1.30 -3.92
N MET A 39 -16.85 -1.70 -3.63
CA MET A 39 -16.33 -3.01 -4.06
C MET A 39 -17.17 -4.16 -3.51
N ALA A 40 -17.52 -4.12 -2.22
CA ALA A 40 -18.37 -5.13 -1.61
C ALA A 40 -19.77 -5.15 -2.25
N LYS A 41 -20.39 -3.99 -2.47
CA LYS A 41 -21.75 -3.88 -3.00
C LYS A 41 -21.86 -4.30 -4.47
N TYR A 42 -20.97 -3.80 -5.33
CA TYR A 42 -21.09 -3.93 -6.78
C TYR A 42 -20.18 -5.01 -7.38
N LEU A 43 -19.24 -5.59 -6.61
CA LEU A 43 -18.21 -6.51 -7.11
C LEU A 43 -17.36 -5.95 -8.26
N TYR A 44 -17.36 -4.62 -8.39
CA TYR A 44 -16.69 -3.88 -9.42
C TYR A 44 -16.06 -2.64 -8.79
N PHE A 45 -14.95 -2.17 -9.36
CA PHE A 45 -14.34 -0.91 -8.98
C PHE A 45 -13.87 -0.14 -10.20
N ASN A 46 -14.06 1.18 -10.14
CA ASN A 46 -13.54 2.12 -11.13
C ASN A 46 -12.59 3.09 -10.43
N SER A 47 -11.29 2.96 -10.69
CA SER A 47 -10.27 3.85 -10.13
C SER A 47 -10.06 5.14 -10.95
N LYS A 48 -10.73 5.29 -12.11
CA LYS A 48 -10.58 6.49 -12.98
C LYS A 48 -10.87 7.82 -12.26
N PRO A 49 -11.86 7.94 -11.36
CA PRO A 49 -12.09 9.19 -10.62
C PRO A 49 -10.95 9.54 -9.64
N PHE A 50 -10.12 8.57 -9.28
CA PHE A 50 -9.11 8.68 -8.24
C PHE A 50 -7.68 8.68 -8.81
N LYS A 51 -7.49 9.18 -10.04
CA LYS A 51 -6.20 9.16 -10.74
C LYS A 51 -5.05 9.85 -9.98
N GLY A 52 -5.36 10.78 -9.07
CA GLY A 52 -4.40 11.49 -8.23
C GLY A 52 -3.92 10.70 -7.00
N TYR A 53 -4.50 9.53 -6.73
CA TYR A 53 -4.18 8.70 -5.56
C TYR A 53 -3.51 7.39 -5.97
N GLY A 54 -2.61 6.91 -5.11
CA GLY A 54 -2.20 5.51 -5.09
C GLY A 54 -3.31 4.67 -4.47
N ILE A 55 -3.66 3.54 -5.08
CA ILE A 55 -4.72 2.66 -4.56
C ILE A 55 -4.16 1.24 -4.49
N LEU A 56 -4.12 0.70 -3.28
CA LEU A 56 -3.93 -0.72 -3.01
C LEU A 56 -5.28 -1.32 -2.67
N HIS A 57 -5.61 -2.50 -3.18
CA HIS A 57 -6.82 -3.21 -2.79
C HIS A 57 -6.61 -4.72 -2.79
N ASN A 58 -7.39 -5.43 -1.99
CA ASN A 58 -7.45 -6.88 -1.99
C ASN A 58 -8.83 -7.37 -1.53
N ALA A 59 -9.24 -8.56 -1.97
CA ALA A 59 -10.45 -9.23 -1.50
C ALA A 59 -10.05 -10.57 -0.87
N LEU A 60 -10.29 -10.72 0.44
CA LEU A 60 -9.74 -11.79 1.26
C LEU A 60 -10.82 -12.43 2.12
N THR A 61 -10.64 -13.68 2.50
CA THR A 61 -11.47 -14.30 3.55
C THR A 61 -11.02 -13.84 4.93
N HIS A 62 -11.83 -14.11 5.97
CA HIS A 62 -11.46 -13.75 7.34
C HIS A 62 -10.10 -14.35 7.77
N SER A 63 -9.84 -15.61 7.42
CA SER A 63 -8.59 -16.31 7.74
C SER A 63 -7.35 -15.73 7.04
N ASP A 64 -7.53 -14.97 5.96
CA ASP A 64 -6.44 -14.38 5.18
C ASP A 64 -6.29 -12.86 5.40
N LEU A 65 -7.12 -12.24 6.26
CA LEU A 65 -7.08 -10.79 6.50
C LEU A 65 -5.70 -10.30 6.96
N THR A 66 -5.00 -11.11 7.75
CA THR A 66 -3.64 -10.80 8.24
C THR A 66 -2.59 -10.81 7.13
N LYS A 67 -2.88 -11.44 5.98
CA LYS A 67 -1.97 -11.55 4.83
C LYS A 67 -2.09 -10.37 3.85
N VAL A 68 -2.99 -9.42 4.07
CA VAL A 68 -3.27 -8.34 3.11
C VAL A 68 -2.01 -7.57 2.69
N VAL A 69 -1.20 -7.15 3.65
CA VAL A 69 0.04 -6.40 3.40
C VAL A 69 1.09 -7.31 2.75
N SER A 70 1.20 -8.57 3.19
CA SER A 70 2.12 -9.54 2.59
C SER A 70 1.79 -9.82 1.11
N ASN A 71 0.50 -9.84 0.75
CA ASN A 71 0.08 -9.99 -0.64
C ASN A 71 0.54 -8.82 -1.50
N TRP A 72 0.37 -7.57 -1.04
CA TRP A 72 0.90 -6.39 -1.74
C TRP A 72 2.43 -6.39 -1.80
N TYR A 73 3.09 -6.81 -0.71
CA TYR A 73 4.56 -6.88 -0.64
C TYR A 73 5.15 -7.97 -1.54
N SER A 74 4.41 -9.05 -1.82
CA SER A 74 4.88 -10.15 -2.66
C SER A 74 5.31 -9.71 -4.07
N GLY A 75 4.74 -8.58 -4.55
CA GLY A 75 5.10 -7.92 -5.81
C GLY A 75 6.58 -7.58 -5.94
N ARG A 76 7.32 -7.46 -4.82
CA ARG A 76 8.78 -7.25 -4.81
C ARG A 76 9.55 -8.29 -5.61
N ARG A 77 9.05 -9.54 -5.67
CA ARG A 77 9.70 -10.65 -6.40
C ARG A 77 9.73 -10.40 -7.92
N PHE A 78 8.86 -9.52 -8.39
CA PHE A 78 8.71 -9.16 -9.79
C PHE A 78 9.31 -7.78 -10.10
N TYR A 79 9.95 -7.12 -9.13
CA TYR A 79 10.55 -5.81 -9.33
C TYR A 79 12.06 -5.93 -9.54
N SER A 80 12.55 -5.35 -10.64
CA SER A 80 13.98 -5.20 -10.89
C SER A 80 14.39 -3.75 -10.62
N TYR A 81 15.27 -3.53 -9.65
CA TYR A 81 15.78 -2.21 -9.30
C TYR A 81 16.65 -1.59 -10.41
N ASN A 82 17.14 -2.40 -11.34
CA ASN A 82 17.89 -1.95 -12.52
C ASN A 82 16.98 -1.41 -13.63
N LEU A 83 15.67 -1.68 -13.54
CA LEU A 83 14.68 -1.22 -14.51
C LEU A 83 13.91 -0.03 -13.93
N ASN A 84 13.95 1.10 -14.62
CA ASN A 84 13.27 2.34 -14.21
C ASN A 84 11.75 2.32 -14.46
N TYR A 85 11.12 1.15 -14.57
CA TYR A 85 9.69 1.01 -14.81
C TYR A 85 9.08 -0.13 -13.98
N LYS A 86 7.80 0.01 -13.63
CA LYS A 86 7.02 -1.08 -13.02
C LYS A 86 6.58 -2.09 -14.08
N ILE A 87 6.52 -3.36 -13.69
CA ILE A 87 5.62 -4.32 -14.32
C ILE A 87 4.30 -4.41 -13.52
N PRO A 88 3.18 -4.78 -14.14
CA PRO A 88 1.87 -4.82 -13.47
C PRO A 88 1.87 -5.60 -12.15
N MET A 89 2.65 -6.68 -12.06
CA MET A 89 2.76 -7.54 -10.88
C MET A 89 3.49 -6.88 -9.70
N ALA A 90 4.30 -5.86 -9.95
CA ALA A 90 5.04 -5.13 -8.92
C ALA A 90 4.32 -3.86 -8.43
N LYS A 91 3.21 -3.46 -9.08
CA LYS A 91 2.57 -2.14 -8.88
C LYS A 91 2.20 -1.84 -7.42
N ASP A 92 1.73 -2.86 -6.69
CA ASP A 92 1.22 -2.69 -5.33
C ASP A 92 2.41 -2.55 -4.37
N PHE A 93 3.45 -3.37 -4.56
CA PHE A 93 4.73 -3.23 -3.87
C PHE A 93 5.33 -1.84 -4.08
N THR A 94 5.51 -1.40 -5.32
CA THR A 94 6.16 -0.12 -5.63
C THR A 94 5.36 1.07 -5.11
N GLN A 95 4.02 1.00 -5.08
CA GLN A 95 3.19 2.04 -4.49
C GLN A 95 3.33 2.09 -2.96
N MET A 96 3.41 0.94 -2.31
CA MET A 96 3.54 0.84 -0.86
C MET A 96 4.86 1.45 -0.36
N VAL A 97 5.97 1.17 -1.05
CA VAL A 97 7.31 1.65 -0.67
C VAL A 97 7.70 3.00 -1.30
N TRP A 98 6.79 3.65 -2.02
CA TRP A 98 7.08 4.89 -2.74
C TRP A 98 7.55 6.00 -1.79
N LYS A 99 8.83 6.39 -1.88
CA LYS A 99 9.46 7.32 -0.93
C LYS A 99 8.76 8.67 -0.80
N SER A 100 8.32 9.26 -1.92
CA SER A 100 7.66 10.58 -1.92
C SER A 100 6.19 10.57 -1.47
N SER A 101 5.61 9.41 -1.17
CA SER A 101 4.27 9.34 -0.57
C SER A 101 4.34 9.63 0.93
N SER A 102 3.37 10.38 1.45
CA SER A 102 3.39 10.89 2.85
C SER A 102 2.16 10.51 3.66
N PHE A 103 1.01 10.30 3.01
CA PHE A 103 -0.27 10.07 3.68
C PHE A 103 -0.90 8.75 3.24
N ILE A 104 -1.64 8.13 4.16
CA ILE A 104 -2.41 6.92 3.93
C ILE A 104 -3.79 7.02 4.58
N GLY A 105 -4.77 6.40 3.96
CA GLY A 105 -6.03 6.05 4.61
C GLY A 105 -6.49 4.66 4.21
N VAL A 106 -7.13 3.92 5.12
CA VAL A 106 -7.49 2.52 4.93
C VAL A 106 -8.97 2.29 5.25
N GLY A 107 -9.65 1.59 4.36
CA GLY A 107 -11.06 1.22 4.51
C GLY A 107 -11.28 -0.27 4.32
N VAL A 108 -12.30 -0.81 4.99
CA VAL A 108 -12.66 -2.24 4.93
C VAL A 108 -14.15 -2.41 4.70
N GLY A 109 -14.52 -2.98 3.55
CA GLY A 109 -15.88 -3.38 3.23
C GLY A 109 -16.07 -4.88 3.40
N ARG A 110 -17.30 -5.35 3.63
CA ARG A 110 -17.59 -6.77 3.80
C ARG A 110 -18.78 -7.19 2.95
N ARG A 111 -18.66 -8.35 2.28
CA ARG A 111 -19.78 -9.07 1.67
C ARG A 111 -19.62 -10.56 1.86
N ALA A 112 -20.62 -11.19 2.48
CA ALA A 112 -20.58 -12.61 2.85
C ALA A 112 -19.28 -12.95 3.62
N LYS A 113 -18.48 -13.88 3.08
CA LYS A 113 -17.20 -14.32 3.66
C LYS A 113 -16.00 -13.45 3.26
N TYR A 114 -16.18 -12.48 2.36
CA TYR A 114 -15.09 -11.67 1.81
C TYR A 114 -15.03 -10.29 2.48
N PHE A 115 -13.80 -9.88 2.75
CA PHE A 115 -13.41 -8.55 3.19
C PHE A 115 -12.63 -7.87 2.08
N TYR A 116 -13.07 -6.67 1.72
CA TYR A 116 -12.46 -5.82 0.70
C TYR A 116 -11.65 -4.76 1.42
N VAL A 117 -10.33 -4.92 1.41
CA VAL A 117 -9.41 -4.00 2.09
C VAL A 117 -8.84 -3.06 1.04
N VAL A 118 -8.91 -1.76 1.29
CA VAL A 118 -8.46 -0.71 0.37
C VAL A 118 -7.57 0.27 1.13
N ALA A 119 -6.43 0.64 0.55
CA ALA A 119 -5.59 1.71 1.05
C ALA A 119 -5.41 2.79 -0.03
N PHE A 120 -5.73 4.03 0.31
CA PHE A 120 -5.44 5.22 -0.47
C PHE A 120 -4.13 5.83 0.01
N ILE A 121 -3.25 6.20 -0.92
CA ILE A 121 -1.92 6.77 -0.63
C ILE A 121 -1.74 8.07 -1.41
N TYR A 122 -1.23 9.10 -0.75
CA TYR A 122 -0.98 10.41 -1.34
C TYR A 122 0.37 11.02 -0.88
N PRO A 123 1.12 11.72 -1.74
CA PRO A 123 0.99 11.77 -3.20
C PRO A 123 1.06 10.38 -3.84
N LYS A 124 0.43 10.25 -5.01
CA LYS A 124 0.41 8.99 -5.76
C LYS A 124 1.82 8.55 -6.14
N GLY A 125 2.05 7.24 -6.01
CA GLY A 125 3.27 6.59 -6.47
C GLY A 125 3.13 6.05 -7.88
N ASN A 126 4.09 5.21 -8.28
CA ASN A 126 4.08 4.55 -9.59
C ASN A 126 4.04 5.52 -10.79
N ILE A 127 4.66 6.69 -10.61
CA ILE A 127 4.83 7.70 -11.66
C ILE A 127 5.95 7.23 -12.59
N LYS A 128 5.71 7.30 -13.90
CA LYS A 128 6.70 6.92 -14.92
C LYS A 128 8.00 7.72 -14.70
N ASP A 129 9.14 7.09 -14.95
CA ASP A 129 10.48 7.70 -14.89
C ASP A 129 10.92 8.20 -13.50
N HIS A 130 10.14 7.91 -12.45
CA HIS A 130 10.42 8.35 -11.07
C HIS A 130 10.78 7.17 -10.13
N PHE A 131 10.97 5.96 -10.66
CA PHE A 131 11.15 4.74 -9.85
C PHE A 131 12.47 4.71 -9.09
N ASN A 132 13.59 5.00 -9.75
CA ASN A 132 14.94 5.00 -9.16
C ASN A 132 15.10 5.90 -7.92
N ARG A 133 14.31 6.97 -7.83
CA ARG A 133 14.31 7.90 -6.69
C ARG A 133 13.26 7.58 -5.62
N ASN A 134 12.42 6.58 -5.84
CA ASN A 134 11.30 6.25 -4.96
C ASN A 134 11.27 4.80 -4.47
N VAL A 135 11.89 3.86 -5.16
CA VAL A 135 11.84 2.43 -4.84
C VAL A 135 13.26 1.93 -4.64
N PHE A 136 13.64 1.74 -3.38
CA PHE A 136 14.99 1.31 -3.01
C PHE A 136 14.99 -0.14 -2.57
N GLU A 137 16.08 -0.84 -2.85
CA GLU A 137 16.27 -2.23 -2.43
C GLU A 137 16.60 -2.36 -0.94
N LYS A 138 17.28 -1.35 -0.38
CA LYS A 138 18.13 -1.49 0.79
C LYS A 138 17.37 -1.84 2.06
N GLU A 139 17.61 -3.06 2.58
CA GLU A 139 17.27 -3.51 3.93
C GLU A 139 18.14 -2.79 4.97
N ILE A 140 17.53 -2.00 5.86
CA ILE A 140 18.24 -1.42 7.00
C ILE A 140 18.80 -2.56 7.88
N SER A 141 20.11 -2.54 8.14
CA SER A 141 20.75 -3.40 9.14
C SER A 141 20.20 -3.07 10.53
N TRP A 142 19.75 -4.08 11.29
CA TRP A 142 19.24 -3.93 12.67
C TRP A 142 20.18 -3.11 13.58
N LYS A 143 21.49 -3.14 13.31
CA LYS A 143 22.50 -2.33 14.03
C LYS A 143 22.24 -0.82 13.93
N LYS A 144 21.65 -0.35 12.84
CA LYS A 144 21.37 1.08 12.60
C LYS A 144 20.05 1.53 13.24
N LEU A 145 19.10 0.60 13.44
CA LEU A 145 17.84 0.87 14.13
C LEU A 145 18.03 0.98 15.64
N ALA A 146 18.90 0.14 16.22
CA ALA A 146 19.21 0.13 17.65
C ALA A 146 20.06 1.34 18.14
N GLN A 147 20.57 2.18 17.24
CA GLN A 147 21.35 3.38 17.58
C GLN A 147 20.49 4.66 17.61
N ILE A 148 19.22 4.57 17.21
CA ILE A 148 18.29 5.72 17.15
C ILE A 148 17.24 5.63 18.28
N SER A 149 17.25 4.54 19.06
CA SER A 149 16.39 4.30 20.22
C SER A 149 17.01 4.81 21.52
#